data_AF-A0A2N5H760-F1
#
_entry.id   AF-A0A2N5H760-F1
#
_cell.length_a   1.000
_cell.length_b   1.000
_cell.length_c   1.000
_cell.angle_alpha   90.00
_cell.angle_beta   90.00
_cell.angle_gamma   90.00
#
_symmetry.space_group_name_H-M   'P 1'
#
loop_
_entity.id
_entity.type
_entity.pdbx_description
1 polymer ?
#
loop_
_entity_poly.entity_id
_entity_poly.type
_entity_poly.pdbx_seq_one_letter_code
_entity_poly.pdbx_strand_id
1 'polypeptide(L)'
;MYRYTLAVFAVILFMFIGRVPGLITTSSAAQQDNQIEKAEPLNLTVILERVYLDGEVSQELVHETCWKMENFWAKYDQWQLTDINESTYVFRKQVDDISPLLKANGFFGVTDDGVLTIFNGRPGQSRIIQSFFQIDIKKLESKKQEELFQGIPIKTKDHYVEVLETFEPYSVKKE
;
A
#
# COMPACT_ATOMS: atom_id res chain seq x y z
N MET A 1 28.24 -21.77 11.81
CA MET A 1 29.47 -22.60 11.86
C MET A 1 29.14 -23.99 11.28
N TYR A 2 29.32 -24.17 9.97
CA TYR A 2 29.64 -25.45 9.30
C TYR A 2 30.35 -25.07 8.00
N ARG A 3 31.45 -25.76 7.74
CA ARG A 3 32.61 -25.29 6.98
C ARG A 3 32.55 -25.77 5.53
N TYR A 4 32.93 -24.89 4.61
CA TYR A 4 33.32 -25.24 3.24
C TYR A 4 34.50 -26.21 3.27
N THR A 5 34.40 -27.32 2.54
CA THR A 5 35.59 -28.08 2.10
C THR A 5 35.35 -28.73 0.74
N LEU A 6 36.18 -28.28 -0.19
CA LEU A 6 36.86 -29.02 -1.26
C LEU A 6 36.03 -29.61 -2.42
N ALA A 7 36.18 -28.93 -3.56
CA ALA A 7 36.14 -29.53 -4.87
C ALA A 7 37.20 -30.65 -4.99
N VAL A 8 36.81 -31.78 -5.58
CA VAL A 8 37.74 -32.69 -6.28
C VAL A 8 37.07 -33.07 -7.60
N PHE A 9 37.61 -32.52 -8.68
CA PHE A 9 37.41 -33.00 -10.04
C PHE A 9 38.05 -34.38 -10.16
N ALA A 10 37.29 -35.36 -10.62
CA ALA A 10 37.85 -36.59 -11.17
C ALA A 10 37.12 -36.91 -12.48
N VAL A 11 37.70 -36.41 -13.57
CA VAL A 11 37.43 -36.87 -14.93
C VAL A 11 38.08 -38.24 -15.07
N ILE A 12 37.29 -39.29 -15.28
CA ILE A 12 37.79 -40.53 -15.88
C ILE A 12 37.06 -40.74 -17.21
N LEU A 13 37.89 -40.70 -18.23
CA LEU A 13 37.63 -40.87 -19.65
C LEU A 13 37.75 -42.37 -20.00
N PHE A 14 37.06 -42.74 -21.08
CA PHE A 14 37.35 -43.84 -22.02
C PHE A 14 36.60 -45.18 -21.95
N MET A 15 35.91 -45.42 -23.08
CA MET A 15 35.89 -46.63 -23.91
C MET A 15 35.08 -47.84 -23.43
N PHE A 16 33.85 -47.93 -23.93
CA PHE A 16 33.38 -49.20 -24.51
C PHE A 16 32.66 -48.91 -25.84
N ILE A 17 33.43 -49.06 -26.92
CA ILE A 17 32.94 -49.18 -28.29
C ILE A 17 32.44 -50.62 -28.44
N GLY A 18 31.12 -50.79 -28.48
CA GLY A 18 30.45 -52.04 -28.85
C GLY A 18 29.40 -51.72 -29.92
N ARG A 19 29.80 -51.84 -31.19
CA ARG A 19 28.99 -51.58 -32.38
C ARG A 19 28.18 -52.85 -32.69
N VAL A 20 26.84 -52.77 -32.69
CA VAL A 20 25.97 -53.79 -33.31
C VAL A 20 25.17 -53.09 -34.42
N PRO A 21 25.31 -53.48 -35.70
CA PRO A 21 24.62 -52.85 -36.81
C PRO A 21 23.31 -53.57 -37.16
N GLY A 22 22.26 -52.79 -37.41
CA GLY A 22 21.13 -53.17 -38.26
C GLY A 22 19.77 -53.27 -37.57
N LEU A 23 18.91 -52.25 -37.74
CA LEU A 23 17.67 -52.36 -38.55
C LEU A 23 16.97 -50.99 -38.66
N ILE A 24 16.92 -50.49 -39.90
CA ILE A 24 15.85 -49.77 -40.61
C ILE A 24 14.87 -48.86 -39.83
N THR A 25 14.98 -47.58 -40.18
CA THR A 25 13.96 -46.52 -40.25
C THR A 25 12.50 -46.88 -40.06
N THR A 26 11.87 -46.24 -39.07
CA THR A 26 10.60 -45.52 -39.27
C THR A 26 10.65 -44.22 -38.47
N SER A 27 10.70 -43.11 -39.18
CA SER A 27 10.35 -41.79 -38.66
C SER A 27 8.88 -41.80 -38.25
N SER A 28 8.61 -42.02 -36.97
CA SER A 28 7.36 -41.57 -36.36
C SER A 28 7.70 -40.26 -35.67
N ALA A 29 7.20 -39.18 -36.28
CA ALA A 29 7.23 -37.84 -35.72
C ALA A 29 6.87 -37.93 -34.24
N ALA A 30 7.72 -37.35 -33.39
CA ALA A 30 7.32 -36.96 -32.06
C ALA A 30 6.12 -36.01 -32.24
N GLN A 31 4.91 -36.54 -32.11
CA GLN A 31 3.77 -35.75 -31.67
C GLN A 31 4.12 -35.36 -30.24
N GLN A 32 4.87 -34.28 -30.13
CA GLN A 32 4.84 -33.41 -28.97
C GLN A 32 3.43 -32.85 -28.96
N ASP A 33 2.52 -33.64 -28.40
CA ASP A 33 1.21 -33.20 -27.98
C ASP A 33 1.48 -32.03 -27.04
N ASN A 34 1.31 -30.82 -27.56
CA ASN A 34 1.24 -29.61 -26.76
C ASN A 34 -0.01 -29.76 -25.89
N GLN A 35 0.12 -30.53 -24.81
CA GLN A 35 -0.72 -30.37 -23.64
C GLN A 35 -0.39 -29.00 -23.09
N ILE A 36 -1.01 -27.98 -23.67
CA ILE A 36 -1.29 -26.75 -22.96
C ILE A 36 -2.18 -27.23 -21.82
N GLU A 37 -1.59 -27.54 -20.67
CA GLU A 37 -2.32 -27.63 -19.42
C GLU A 37 -3.15 -26.36 -19.35
N LYS A 38 -4.46 -26.52 -19.54
CA LYS A 38 -5.40 -25.42 -19.51
C LYS A 38 -5.48 -25.01 -18.06
N ALA A 39 -4.59 -24.12 -17.64
CA ALA A 39 -4.53 -23.62 -16.27
C ALA A 39 -5.92 -23.17 -15.87
N GLU A 40 -6.48 -23.82 -14.85
CA GLU A 40 -7.77 -23.41 -14.32
C GLU A 40 -7.63 -22.00 -13.74
N PRO A 41 -8.58 -21.10 -14.02
CA PRO A 41 -8.50 -19.75 -13.52
C PRO A 41 -8.69 -19.74 -12.00
N LEU A 42 -7.80 -19.02 -11.32
CA LEU A 42 -7.88 -18.78 -9.89
C LEU A 42 -8.86 -17.64 -9.62
N ASN A 43 -9.82 -17.84 -8.73
CA ASN A 43 -10.70 -16.77 -8.26
C ASN A 43 -10.09 -16.17 -7.00
N LEU A 44 -9.68 -14.91 -7.11
CA LEU A 44 -8.98 -14.17 -6.08
C LEU A 44 -9.87 -13.05 -5.56
N THR A 45 -9.76 -12.79 -4.26
CA THR A 45 -10.31 -11.60 -3.62
C THR A 45 -9.16 -10.64 -3.36
N VAL A 46 -9.32 -9.39 -3.73
CA VAL A 46 -8.30 -8.36 -3.55
C VAL A 46 -8.87 -7.23 -2.71
N ILE A 47 -8.22 -6.93 -1.61
CA ILE A 47 -8.54 -5.78 -0.76
C ILE A 47 -7.50 -4.72 -1.05
N LEU A 48 -7.92 -3.59 -1.62
CA LEU A 48 -7.07 -2.45 -1.92
C LEU A 48 -7.24 -1.39 -0.84
N GLU A 49 -6.19 -1.16 -0.08
CA GLU A 49 -6.12 -0.16 0.97
C GLU A 49 -5.34 1.07 0.49
N ARG A 50 -5.97 2.24 0.53
CA ARG A 50 -5.32 3.51 0.23
C ARG A 50 -5.20 4.30 1.52
N VAL A 51 -3.98 4.51 1.97
CA VAL A 51 -3.68 5.28 3.18
C VAL A 51 -3.39 6.72 2.77
N TYR A 52 -4.14 7.67 3.33
CA TYR A 52 -4.00 9.09 3.05
C TYR A 52 -3.16 9.80 4.12
N LEU A 53 -2.76 11.04 3.85
CA LEU A 53 -1.91 11.83 4.76
C LEU A 53 -2.57 12.15 6.10
N ASP A 54 -3.90 12.19 6.14
CA ASP A 54 -4.72 12.39 7.33
C ASP A 54 -4.98 11.09 8.12
N GLY A 55 -4.32 9.98 7.74
CA GLY A 55 -4.41 8.70 8.44
C GLY A 55 -5.68 7.89 8.14
N GLU A 56 -6.63 8.47 7.42
CA GLU A 56 -7.79 7.73 6.89
C GLU A 56 -7.34 6.65 5.90
N VAL A 57 -8.06 5.53 5.90
CA VAL A 57 -7.80 4.39 5.00
C VAL A 57 -9.07 4.10 4.22
N SER A 58 -9.02 4.23 2.89
CA SER A 58 -10.10 3.73 2.05
C SER A 58 -9.82 2.28 1.65
N GLN A 59 -10.87 1.46 1.68
CA GLN A 59 -10.80 0.06 1.28
C GLN A 59 -11.71 -0.18 0.09
N GLU A 60 -11.22 -0.96 -0.87
CA GLU A 60 -11.96 -1.40 -2.04
C GLU A 60 -11.81 -2.92 -2.17
N LEU A 61 -12.93 -3.62 -2.29
CA LEU A 61 -12.98 -5.07 -2.49
C LEU A 61 -13.15 -5.36 -3.98
N VAL A 62 -12.22 -6.12 -4.55
CA VAL A 62 -12.24 -6.50 -5.96
C VAL A 62 -12.21 -8.03 -6.06
N HIS A 63 -13.11 -8.62 -6.84
CA HIS A 63 -13.08 -10.04 -7.16
C HIS A 63 -12.49 -10.21 -8.55
N GLU A 64 -11.42 -11.00 -8.66
CA GLU A 64 -10.66 -11.17 -9.90
C GLU A 64 -10.52 -12.64 -10.29
N THR A 65 -10.71 -12.91 -11.58
CA THR A 65 -10.43 -14.22 -12.17
C THR A 65 -9.05 -14.15 -12.81
N CYS A 66 -8.07 -14.77 -12.17
CA CYS A 66 -6.67 -14.78 -12.57
C CYS A 66 -6.33 -16.05 -13.35
N TRP A 67 -5.93 -15.90 -14.62
CA TRP A 67 -5.46 -17.00 -15.45
C TRP A 67 -3.96 -17.27 -15.32
N LYS A 68 -3.20 -16.22 -14.98
CA LYS A 68 -1.74 -16.22 -14.87
C LYS A 68 -1.33 -15.27 -13.77
N MET A 69 -0.59 -15.79 -12.80
CA MET A 69 -0.21 -15.03 -11.62
C MET A 69 0.74 -13.87 -11.96
N GLU A 70 1.52 -13.98 -13.03
CA GLU A 70 2.40 -12.90 -13.51
C GLU A 70 1.60 -11.65 -13.88
N ASN A 71 0.44 -11.82 -14.52
CA ASN A 71 -0.44 -10.71 -14.88
C ASN A 71 -1.10 -10.08 -13.65
N PHE A 72 -1.42 -10.91 -12.64
CA PHE A 72 -1.95 -10.44 -11.37
C PHE A 72 -0.94 -9.55 -10.65
N TRP A 73 0.31 -9.99 -10.53
CA TRP A 73 1.37 -9.18 -9.90
C TRP A 73 1.67 -7.90 -10.68
N ALA A 74 1.71 -7.98 -12.02
CA ALA A 74 1.95 -6.80 -12.86
C ALA A 74 0.86 -5.73 -12.71
N LYS A 75 -0.39 -6.11 -12.44
CA LYS A 75 -1.50 -5.17 -12.23
C LYS A 75 -1.37 -4.37 -10.93
N TYR A 76 -0.71 -4.94 -9.93
CA TYR A 76 -0.55 -4.35 -8.60
C TYR A 76 0.90 -4.02 -8.28
N ASP A 77 1.75 -3.82 -9.29
CA ASP A 77 3.18 -3.56 -9.16
C ASP A 77 3.51 -2.28 -8.36
N GLN A 78 2.62 -1.29 -8.42
CA GLN A 78 2.71 -0.05 -7.63
C GLN A 78 2.11 -0.15 -6.23
N TRP A 79 1.61 -1.32 -5.85
CA TRP A 79 1.01 -1.56 -4.54
C TRP A 79 1.90 -2.47 -3.71
N GLN A 80 1.92 -2.23 -2.42
CA GLN A 80 2.61 -3.09 -1.48
C GLN A 80 1.67 -4.19 -1.02
N LEU A 81 2.03 -5.45 -1.26
CA LEU A 81 1.31 -6.57 -0.65
C LEU A 81 1.59 -6.59 0.86
N THR A 82 0.56 -6.43 1.67
CA THR A 82 0.66 -6.35 3.13
C THR A 82 0.19 -7.61 3.84
N ASP A 83 -0.74 -8.35 3.24
CA ASP A 83 -1.26 -9.59 3.81
C ASP A 83 -1.77 -10.54 2.71
N ILE A 84 -1.73 -11.84 3.00
CA ILE A 84 -2.26 -12.90 2.14
C ILE A 84 -2.98 -13.91 3.02
N ASN A 85 -4.23 -14.21 2.71
CA ASN A 85 -5.01 -15.23 3.39
C ASN A 85 -5.82 -16.05 2.37
N GLU A 86 -5.48 -17.34 2.24
CA GLU A 86 -6.10 -18.26 1.25
C GLU A 86 -6.07 -17.67 -0.17
N SER A 87 -7.23 -17.28 -0.71
CA SER A 87 -7.39 -16.62 -2.01
C SER A 87 -7.57 -15.10 -1.92
N THR A 88 -7.34 -14.52 -0.73
CA THR A 88 -7.47 -13.08 -0.46
C THR A 88 -6.10 -12.43 -0.37
N TYR A 89 -5.90 -11.35 -1.11
CA TYR A 89 -4.68 -10.55 -1.12
C TYR A 89 -4.99 -9.13 -0.66
N VAL A 90 -4.27 -8.63 0.34
CA VAL A 90 -4.41 -7.26 0.82
C VAL A 90 -3.23 -6.45 0.29
N PHE A 91 -3.54 -5.49 -0.57
CA PHE A 91 -2.56 -4.54 -1.10
C PHE A 91 -2.80 -3.17 -0.50
N ARG A 92 -1.71 -2.49 -0.15
CA ARG A 92 -1.71 -1.15 0.41
C ARG A 92 -0.92 -0.20 -0.48
N LYS A 93 -1.43 1.02 -0.64
CA LYS A 93 -0.73 2.12 -1.30
C LYS A 93 -0.86 3.39 -0.49
N GLN A 94 0.24 4.13 -0.38
CA GLN A 94 0.23 5.48 0.16
C GLN A 94 -0.26 6.45 -0.90
N VAL A 95 -1.19 7.32 -0.53
CA VAL A 95 -1.71 8.39 -1.37
C VAL A 95 -1.20 9.72 -0.82
N ASP A 96 -0.42 10.42 -1.64
CA ASP A 96 0.11 11.76 -1.33
C ASP A 96 -0.96 12.85 -1.51
N ASP A 97 -2.09 12.66 -0.84
CA ASP A 97 -3.24 13.55 -0.81
C ASP A 97 -4.04 13.30 0.48
N ILE A 98 -4.92 14.22 0.82
CA ILE A 98 -5.88 14.05 1.91
C ILE A 98 -7.10 13.24 1.45
N SER A 99 -7.74 12.54 2.39
CA SER A 99 -8.88 11.70 2.08
C SER A 99 -10.07 12.48 1.48
N PRO A 100 -10.92 11.83 0.65
CA PRO A 100 -12.16 12.44 0.17
C PRO A 100 -13.08 12.90 1.31
N LEU A 101 -13.07 12.20 2.44
CA LEU A 101 -13.82 12.56 3.65
C LEU A 101 -13.38 13.94 4.15
N LEU A 102 -12.06 14.14 4.25
CA LEU A 102 -11.50 15.41 4.72
C LEU A 102 -11.77 16.56 3.76
N LYS A 103 -11.68 16.33 2.44
CA LYS A 103 -12.00 17.37 1.45
C LYS A 103 -13.46 17.82 1.50
N ALA A 104 -14.37 16.87 1.72
CA ALA A 104 -15.80 17.13 1.79
C ALA A 104 -16.13 17.98 3.03
N ASN A 105 -15.74 17.48 4.21
CA ASN A 105 -16.28 17.95 5.49
C ASN A 105 -15.22 18.28 6.54
N GLY A 106 -13.93 18.26 6.21
CA GLY A 106 -12.84 18.53 7.16
C GLY A 106 -12.72 20.01 7.52
N PHE A 107 -12.63 20.29 8.82
CA PHE A 107 -12.26 21.61 9.34
C PHE A 107 -11.19 21.47 10.42
N PHE A 108 -10.14 22.29 10.35
CA PHE A 108 -9.28 22.52 11.51
C PHE A 108 -10.02 23.36 12.53
N GLY A 109 -9.79 23.06 13.79
CA GLY A 109 -10.11 23.94 14.90
C GLY A 109 -9.33 23.55 16.14
N VAL A 110 -9.80 24.02 17.27
CA VAL A 110 -9.23 23.71 18.58
C VAL A 110 -10.29 23.11 19.47
N THR A 111 -9.89 22.14 20.27
CA THR A 111 -10.68 21.65 21.40
C THR A 111 -10.61 22.64 22.57
N ASP A 112 -11.45 22.43 23.59
CA ASP A 112 -11.50 23.30 24.78
C ASP A 112 -10.18 23.33 25.58
N ASP A 113 -9.38 22.26 25.50
CA ASP A 113 -8.03 22.16 26.06
C ASP A 113 -6.94 22.74 25.13
N GLY A 114 -7.31 23.30 23.99
CA GLY A 114 -6.42 23.98 23.06
C GLY A 114 -5.61 23.05 22.15
N VAL A 115 -6.11 21.83 21.89
CA VAL A 115 -5.48 20.89 20.95
C VAL A 115 -5.95 21.17 19.53
N LEU A 116 -5.00 21.51 18.66
CA LEU A 116 -5.26 21.65 17.23
C LEU A 116 -5.74 20.29 16.69
N THR A 117 -6.95 20.29 16.15
CA THR A 117 -7.69 19.08 15.82
C THR A 117 -8.48 19.28 14.54
N ILE A 118 -8.63 18.21 13.77
CA ILE A 118 -9.51 18.16 12.61
C ILE A 118 -10.83 17.52 13.02
N PHE A 119 -11.92 18.19 12.62
CA PHE A 119 -13.29 17.77 12.85
C PHE A 119 -13.97 17.40 11.52
N ASN A 120 -14.88 16.42 11.58
CA ASN A 120 -15.84 16.15 10.51
C ASN A 120 -17.04 17.10 10.68
N GLY A 121 -16.94 18.27 10.04
CA GLY A 121 -17.79 19.42 10.26
C GLY A 121 -17.12 20.48 11.13
N ARG A 122 -17.88 21.50 11.55
CA ARG A 122 -17.33 22.62 12.32
C ARG A 122 -16.92 22.19 13.74
N PRO A 123 -15.87 22.79 14.33
CA PRO A 123 -15.48 22.54 15.72
C PRO A 123 -16.64 22.72 16.71
N GLY A 124 -16.60 21.97 17.82
CA GLY A 124 -17.62 22.01 18.88
C GLY A 124 -18.26 20.64 19.14
N GLN A 125 -19.25 20.25 18.34
CA GLN A 125 -19.99 18.97 18.52
C GLN A 125 -19.70 17.94 17.42
N SER A 126 -18.86 18.29 16.45
CA SER A 126 -18.48 17.38 15.36
C SER A 126 -17.54 16.28 15.83
N ARG A 127 -17.59 15.14 15.13
CA ARG A 127 -16.68 14.03 15.37
C ARG A 127 -15.23 14.46 15.08
N ILE A 128 -14.34 14.16 16.02
CA ILE A 128 -12.90 14.31 15.82
C ILE A 128 -12.40 13.25 14.83
N ILE A 129 -11.68 13.71 13.80
CA ILE A 129 -10.98 12.84 12.84
C ILE A 129 -9.57 12.59 13.37
N GLN A 130 -8.82 13.66 13.65
CA GLN A 130 -7.42 13.56 14.07
C GLN A 130 -7.02 14.74 14.94
N SER A 131 -6.32 14.47 16.04
CA SER A 131 -5.72 15.49 16.90
C SER A 131 -4.20 15.53 16.69
N PHE A 132 -3.64 16.73 16.73
CA PHE A 132 -2.23 16.99 16.48
C PHE A 132 -1.50 17.36 17.78
N PHE A 133 -1.32 18.66 18.02
CA PHE A 133 -0.57 19.20 19.14
C PHE A 133 -1.37 20.30 19.84
N GLN A 134 -1.05 20.52 21.11
CA GLN A 134 -1.61 21.62 21.89
C GLN A 134 -0.94 22.93 21.49
N ILE A 135 -1.74 23.98 21.31
CA ILE A 135 -1.27 25.33 20.96
C ILE A 135 -1.63 26.33 22.06
N ASP A 136 -0.75 27.32 22.25
CA ASP A 136 -1.02 28.44 23.13
C ASP A 136 -1.91 29.46 22.41
N ILE A 137 -3.23 29.25 22.50
CA ILE A 137 -4.24 30.11 21.86
C ILE A 137 -4.05 31.59 22.25
N LYS A 138 -3.56 31.88 23.46
CA LYS A 138 -3.37 33.26 23.93
C LYS A 138 -2.27 34.01 23.19
N LYS A 139 -1.32 33.29 22.57
CA LYS A 139 -0.25 33.87 21.75
C LYS A 139 -0.68 34.12 20.30
N LEU A 140 -1.83 33.60 19.89
CA LEU A 140 -2.37 33.83 18.55
C LEU A 140 -3.01 35.20 18.44
N GLU A 141 -2.94 35.80 17.25
CA GLU A 141 -3.72 36.99 16.93
C GLU A 141 -5.22 36.71 17.01
N SER A 142 -6.01 37.68 17.47
CA SER A 142 -7.45 37.50 17.69
C SER A 142 -8.20 36.95 16.48
N LYS A 143 -7.80 37.35 15.26
CA LYS A 143 -8.39 36.85 14.01
C LYS A 143 -8.14 35.34 13.83
N LYS A 144 -6.91 34.87 14.05
CA LYS A 144 -6.56 33.45 13.93
C LYS A 144 -7.25 32.59 15.00
N GLN A 145 -7.43 33.14 16.20
CA GLN A 145 -8.22 32.48 17.25
C GLN A 145 -9.66 32.28 16.78
N GLU A 146 -10.30 33.33 16.25
CA GLU A 146 -11.66 33.26 15.74
C GLU A 146 -11.80 32.25 14.59
N GLU A 147 -10.85 32.23 13.65
CA GLU A 147 -10.82 31.26 12.55
C GLU A 147 -10.77 29.82 13.07
N LEU A 148 -9.94 29.53 14.08
CA LEU A 148 -9.87 28.21 14.71
C LEU A 148 -11.16 27.83 15.45
N PHE A 149 -11.83 28.78 16.11
CA PHE A 149 -13.10 28.53 16.79
C PHE A 149 -14.26 28.31 15.81
N GLN A 150 -14.31 29.08 14.71
CA GLN A 150 -15.33 28.90 13.67
C GLN A 150 -15.09 27.69 12.78
N GLY A 151 -13.84 27.26 12.69
CA GLY A 151 -13.37 26.16 11.86
C GLY A 151 -12.79 26.64 10.53
N ILE A 152 -11.58 26.19 10.23
CA ILE A 152 -10.87 26.48 8.97
C ILE A 152 -11.09 25.30 8.01
N PRO A 153 -11.82 25.49 6.88
CA PRO A 153 -12.17 24.40 5.98
C PRO A 153 -10.94 23.83 5.25
N ILE A 154 -10.88 22.52 5.11
CA ILE A 154 -9.79 21.82 4.42
C ILE A 154 -10.29 21.38 3.04
N LYS A 155 -9.64 21.85 1.97
CA LYS A 155 -10.05 21.56 0.59
C LYS A 155 -8.97 20.92 -0.24
N THR A 156 -7.71 21.17 0.09
CA THR A 156 -6.55 20.67 -0.63
C THR A 156 -5.49 20.18 0.35
N LYS A 157 -4.60 19.31 -0.13
CA LYS A 157 -3.40 18.91 0.60
C LYS A 157 -2.55 20.12 1.01
N ASP A 158 -2.35 21.07 0.09
CA ASP A 158 -1.48 22.21 0.36
C ASP A 158 -2.03 23.08 1.50
N HIS A 159 -3.35 23.33 1.52
CA HIS A 159 -3.97 24.05 2.63
C HIS A 159 -3.90 23.27 3.95
N TYR A 160 -4.01 21.94 3.88
CA TYR A 160 -3.82 21.09 5.05
C TYR A 160 -2.42 21.25 5.67
N VAL A 161 -1.38 21.23 4.83
CA VAL A 161 0.01 21.42 5.27
C VAL A 161 0.24 22.85 5.77
N GLU A 162 -0.22 23.85 5.03
CA GLU A 162 -0.08 25.27 5.37
C GLU A 162 -0.66 25.59 6.76
N VAL A 163 -1.84 25.05 7.08
CA VAL A 163 -2.47 25.27 8.39
C VAL A 163 -1.63 24.65 9.50
N LEU A 164 -1.14 23.42 9.33
CA LEU A 164 -0.28 22.78 10.32
C LEU A 164 1.00 23.60 10.56
N GLU A 165 1.69 24.00 9.50
CA GLU A 165 2.92 24.81 9.58
C GLU A 165 2.66 26.21 10.19
N THR A 166 1.48 26.79 9.92
CA THR A 166 1.10 28.09 10.47
C THR A 166 0.94 28.04 12.00
N PHE A 167 0.42 26.93 12.53
CA PHE A 167 0.13 26.79 13.96
C PHE A 167 1.23 26.09 14.76
N GLU A 168 2.13 25.35 14.10
CA GLU A 168 3.26 24.65 14.74
C GLU A 168 4.15 25.54 15.64
N PRO A 169 4.50 26.79 15.26
CA PRO A 169 5.29 27.68 16.12
C PRO A 169 4.62 28.06 17.44
N TYR A 170 3.29 27.91 17.53
CA TYR A 170 2.51 28.19 18.73
C TYR A 170 2.32 26.95 19.61
N SER A 171 2.93 25.81 19.23
CA SER A 171 2.85 24.58 20.01
C SER A 171 3.40 24.77 21.42
N VAL A 172 2.66 24.26 22.39
CA VAL A 172 3.13 24.20 23.77
C VAL A 172 4.05 22.99 23.85
N LYS A 173 5.36 23.20 23.73
CA LYS A 173 6.33 22.14 24.02
C LYS A 173 6.10 21.67 25.46
N LYS A 174 5.94 20.37 25.65
CA LYS A 174 6.12 19.76 26.98
C LYS A 174 7.57 19.98 27.38
N GLU A 175 7.78 20.74 28.45
CA GLU A 175 9.03 20.73 29.21
C GLU A 175 9.29 19.34 29.81
#